data_AF-A0A2E1XJB7-F1
#
_entry.id   AF-A0A2E1XJB7-F1
#
_cell.length_a   1.000
_cell.length_b   1.000
_cell.length_c   1.000
_cell.angle_alpha   90.00
_cell.angle_beta   90.00
_cell.angle_gamma   90.00
#
_symmetry.space_group_name_H-M   'P 1'
#
loop_
_entity.id
_entity.type
_entity.pdbx_description
1 polymer ?
#
loop_
_entity_poly.entity_id
_entity_poly.type
_entity_poly.pdbx_seq_one_letter_code
_entity_poly.pdbx_strand_id
1 'polypeptide(L)'
;MARPALLRVIKSLAKGLIILGRKAQSRGILRAMALRSPIYLAGAFLILAIGFATYFNIAVRVDAASALARFDQLTAQLAPRRAAVHGERALRLLEKAGQDTEQLAPLMLRVADAQLERRRHQRAAMLLRDALATKSSDKLSNRKRAQYEDKLARASILSGDIETAVAIYASFLDLAGDDASRGGGENQTDISAYYAERVGDAARYFTEALNHARPYEPLSGAREAQLAAASNMASLGAFYAMRDDGAYAAAGLLSSAYLIRSKLLGNDHQDTVQLTLVLGPVYTGMGRLDDAERLYLEAFHAQEEIKGANSPDLSLYIKLLTGVYEKQGRYTEAQALQEHMRNLFRDAFGAQRYAANRERDRREDINRPVSQQFLLEAEYAPADLVSAAEYSIPTAKSPNIDEMKLRLAGDRDADPREANLPARLAQLISLCRSESGERISLRSGYRSYATQKVLYANIGSKGTVTPPGMSEHQTGLAADINVDNRFMRPSDRAYQCFEENAYRFGFILSYPPGNNYLPGEDPYEPWHWRYVGVSTAQLYREAGPHQKPQEFLAALPCYQERAASGVFPAIGEDDICLSAKSETKVAANEPERAQPASVEENTARILNKTPAARSPR
;
A
#
# COMPACT_ATOMS: atom_id res chain seq x y z
N MET A 1 -40.54 -59.07 -7.99
CA MET A 1 -41.27 -60.34 -7.68
C MET A 1 -42.32 -60.24 -6.55
N ALA A 2 -42.55 -59.10 -5.89
CA ALA A 2 -43.53 -59.00 -4.77
C ALA A 2 -44.99 -58.68 -5.16
N ARG A 3 -45.26 -58.21 -6.40
CA ARG A 3 -46.62 -57.89 -6.89
C ARG A 3 -47.61 -59.07 -6.83
N PRO A 4 -47.30 -60.30 -7.27
CA PRO A 4 -48.29 -61.39 -7.33
C PRO A 4 -48.58 -62.07 -5.99
N ALA A 5 -47.66 -61.99 -5.01
CA ALA A 5 -47.89 -62.52 -3.67
C ALA A 5 -48.80 -61.59 -2.85
N LEU A 6 -48.62 -60.27 -2.98
CA LEU A 6 -49.44 -59.28 -2.28
C LEU A 6 -50.84 -59.14 -2.89
N LEU A 7 -50.97 -59.22 -4.23
CA LEU A 7 -52.28 -59.29 -4.88
C LEU A 7 -53.07 -60.53 -4.43
N ARG A 8 -52.37 -61.63 -4.13
CA ARG A 8 -52.98 -62.84 -3.56
C ARG A 8 -53.50 -62.58 -2.15
N VAL A 9 -52.75 -61.88 -1.29
CA VAL A 9 -53.18 -61.53 0.08
C VAL A 9 -54.39 -60.58 0.06
N ILE A 10 -54.37 -59.54 -0.78
CA ILE A 10 -55.49 -58.59 -0.93
C ILE A 10 -56.72 -59.29 -1.51
N LYS A 11 -56.58 -60.15 -2.52
CA LYS A 11 -57.69 -60.97 -3.05
C LYS A 11 -58.21 -61.97 -2.03
N SER A 12 -57.36 -62.51 -1.16
CA SER A 12 -57.78 -63.42 -0.09
C SER A 12 -58.57 -62.70 1.01
N LEU A 13 -58.16 -61.48 1.38
CA LEU A 13 -58.89 -60.63 2.33
C LEU A 13 -60.22 -60.14 1.75
N ALA A 14 -60.25 -59.74 0.47
CA ALA A 14 -61.48 -59.37 -0.22
C ALA A 14 -62.45 -60.57 -0.34
N LYS A 15 -61.95 -61.78 -0.64
CA LYS A 15 -62.74 -63.02 -0.58
C LYS A 15 -63.26 -63.29 0.83
N GLY A 16 -62.45 -63.07 1.87
CA GLY A 16 -62.86 -63.19 3.27
C GLY A 16 -64.04 -62.28 3.61
N LEU A 17 -63.98 -61.00 3.22
CA LEU A 17 -65.07 -60.04 3.40
C LEU A 17 -66.34 -60.42 2.59
N ILE A 18 -66.19 -60.90 1.36
CA ILE A 18 -67.32 -61.34 0.52
C ILE A 18 -67.98 -62.61 1.09
N ILE A 19 -67.19 -63.54 1.63
CA ILE A 19 -67.70 -64.76 2.28
C ILE A 19 -68.40 -64.40 3.60
N LEU A 20 -67.88 -63.46 4.38
CA LEU A 20 -68.58 -62.92 5.56
C LEU A 20 -69.88 -62.19 5.19
N GLY A 21 -69.89 -61.46 4.07
CA GLY A 21 -71.09 -60.81 3.53
C GLY A 21 -72.16 -61.81 3.05
N ARG A 22 -71.76 -62.86 2.33
CA ARG A 22 -72.68 -63.91 1.86
C ARG A 22 -73.21 -64.80 2.99
N LYS A 23 -72.42 -65.09 4.03
CA LYS A 23 -72.90 -65.77 5.25
C LYS A 23 -73.87 -64.91 6.08
N ALA A 24 -73.82 -63.60 5.96
CA ALA A 24 -74.78 -62.69 6.59
C ALA A 24 -76.12 -62.62 5.83
N GLN A 25 -76.15 -63.01 4.55
CA GLN A 25 -77.33 -62.93 3.69
C GLN A 25 -78.18 -64.23 3.69
N SER A 26 -77.62 -65.37 4.12
CA SER A 26 -78.29 -66.68 4.10
C SER A 26 -78.96 -67.09 5.42
N ARG A 27 -78.93 -66.25 6.45
CA ARG A 27 -79.71 -66.44 7.68
C ARG A 27 -80.55 -65.20 7.88
N GLY A 28 -81.88 -65.36 7.86
CA GLY A 28 -82.86 -64.30 8.08
C GLY A 28 -82.70 -63.64 9.46
N ILE A 29 -81.71 -62.76 9.58
CA ILE A 29 -81.41 -61.95 10.77
C ILE A 29 -81.41 -60.50 10.32
N LEU A 30 -82.57 -60.02 9.87
CA LEU A 30 -82.80 -58.60 9.59
C LEU A 30 -83.16 -57.79 10.86
N ARG A 31 -83.02 -58.38 12.06
CA ARG A 31 -83.31 -57.69 13.34
C ARG A 31 -82.14 -57.60 14.34
N ALA A 32 -80.95 -58.12 14.02
CA ALA A 32 -79.76 -58.00 14.89
C ALA A 32 -78.63 -57.14 14.28
N MET A 33 -78.97 -56.23 13.37
CA MET A 33 -78.02 -55.29 12.77
C MET A 33 -78.16 -53.86 13.29
N ALA A 34 -78.92 -53.65 14.38
CA ALA A 34 -78.99 -52.37 15.09
C ALA A 34 -77.98 -52.26 16.26
N LEU A 35 -77.25 -53.33 16.59
CA LEU A 35 -76.27 -53.35 17.69
C LEU A 35 -74.99 -54.14 17.34
N ARG A 36 -74.46 -54.00 16.12
CA ARG A 36 -73.07 -54.45 15.88
C ARG A 36 -72.12 -53.40 16.45
N SER A 37 -71.64 -53.72 17.65
CA SER A 37 -70.81 -52.89 18.53
C SER A 37 -69.75 -52.09 17.74
N PRO A 38 -69.61 -50.78 18.00
CA PRO A 38 -68.55 -49.95 17.41
C PRO A 38 -67.14 -50.55 17.59
N ILE A 39 -66.97 -51.48 18.53
CA ILE A 39 -65.73 -52.22 18.80
C ILE A 39 -65.29 -53.11 17.62
N TYR A 40 -66.21 -53.82 16.94
CA TYR A 40 -65.82 -54.70 15.81
C TYR A 40 -65.48 -53.90 14.55
N LEU A 41 -66.19 -52.80 14.31
CA LEU A 41 -65.86 -51.85 13.26
C LEU A 41 -64.52 -51.18 13.55
N ALA A 42 -64.30 -50.71 14.78
CA ALA A 42 -63.02 -50.15 15.21
C ALA A 42 -61.86 -51.14 15.05
N GLY A 43 -62.05 -52.42 15.41
CA GLY A 43 -61.06 -53.48 15.21
C GLY A 43 -60.73 -53.74 13.73
N ALA A 44 -61.75 -53.77 12.86
CA ALA A 44 -61.54 -53.92 11.41
C ALA A 44 -60.82 -52.72 10.79
N PHE A 45 -61.19 -51.49 11.19
CA PHE A 45 -60.49 -50.27 10.77
C PHE A 45 -59.04 -50.23 11.28
N LEU A 46 -58.78 -50.69 12.50
CA LEU A 46 -57.43 -50.76 13.04
C LEU A 46 -56.56 -51.75 12.25
N ILE A 47 -57.08 -52.93 11.90
CA ILE A 47 -56.34 -53.92 11.09
C ILE A 47 -56.06 -53.37 9.69
N LEU A 48 -57.04 -52.72 9.06
CA LEU A 48 -56.85 -52.07 7.75
C LEU A 48 -55.83 -50.93 7.83
N ALA A 49 -55.86 -50.13 8.90
CA ALA A 49 -54.90 -49.05 9.13
C ALA A 49 -53.47 -49.59 9.32
N ILE A 50 -53.29 -50.66 10.10
CA ILE A 50 -52.00 -51.33 10.28
C ILE A 50 -51.51 -51.92 8.95
N GLY A 51 -52.39 -52.59 8.21
CA GLY A 51 -52.07 -53.17 6.90
C GLY A 51 -51.65 -52.11 5.89
N PHE A 52 -52.39 -51.00 5.81
CA PHE A 52 -52.05 -49.85 4.97
C PHE A 52 -50.74 -49.20 5.38
N ALA A 53 -50.52 -48.95 6.67
CA ALA A 53 -49.28 -48.37 7.19
C ALA A 53 -48.08 -49.27 6.90
N THR A 54 -48.23 -50.58 7.02
CA THR A 54 -47.18 -51.56 6.71
C THR A 54 -46.86 -51.57 5.21
N TYR A 55 -47.89 -51.61 4.35
CA TYR A 55 -47.73 -51.52 2.91
C TYR A 55 -47.04 -50.21 2.50
N PHE A 56 -47.51 -49.09 3.03
CA PHE A 56 -46.95 -47.76 2.75
C PHE A 56 -45.49 -47.68 3.14
N ASN A 57 -45.13 -48.18 4.32
CA ASN A 57 -43.73 -48.23 4.78
C ASN A 57 -42.84 -49.10 3.89
N ILE A 58 -43.35 -50.23 3.37
CA ILE A 58 -42.62 -51.08 2.44
C ILE A 58 -42.49 -50.40 1.07
N ALA A 59 -43.58 -49.87 0.52
CA ALA A 59 -43.61 -49.18 -0.77
C ALA A 59 -42.60 -48.03 -0.80
N VAL A 60 -42.62 -47.17 0.21
CA VAL A 60 -41.67 -46.06 0.38
C VAL A 60 -40.21 -46.54 0.54
N ARG A 61 -39.95 -47.83 0.83
CA ARG A 61 -38.59 -48.38 0.93
C ARG A 61 -38.04 -48.91 -0.40
N VAL A 62 -38.90 -49.37 -1.29
CA VAL A 62 -38.50 -50.15 -2.48
C VAL A 62 -38.92 -49.51 -3.81
N ASP A 63 -39.82 -48.54 -3.78
CA ASP A 63 -40.36 -47.87 -4.97
C ASP A 63 -40.04 -46.37 -4.95
N ALA A 64 -39.43 -45.89 -6.04
CA ALA A 64 -38.95 -44.51 -6.15
C ALA A 64 -40.10 -43.50 -6.12
N ALA A 65 -41.21 -43.79 -6.83
CA ALA A 65 -42.38 -42.91 -6.90
C ALA A 65 -43.05 -42.77 -5.52
N SER A 66 -43.17 -43.87 -4.79
CA SER A 66 -43.69 -43.87 -3.42
C SER A 66 -42.79 -43.08 -2.46
N ALA A 67 -41.46 -43.23 -2.59
CA ALA A 67 -40.50 -42.46 -1.81
C ALA A 67 -40.56 -40.95 -2.12
N LEU A 68 -40.68 -40.59 -3.40
CA LEU A 68 -40.81 -39.21 -3.86
C LEU A 68 -42.12 -38.58 -3.40
N ALA A 69 -43.25 -39.28 -3.55
CA ALA A 69 -44.55 -38.79 -3.08
C ALA A 69 -44.54 -38.53 -1.57
N ARG A 70 -43.85 -39.37 -0.79
CA ARG A 70 -43.70 -39.14 0.65
C ARG A 70 -42.77 -37.95 0.95
N PHE A 71 -41.70 -37.76 0.18
CA PHE A 71 -40.84 -36.59 0.26
C PHE A 71 -41.63 -35.30 -0.02
N ASP A 72 -42.40 -35.27 -1.10
CA ASP A 72 -43.22 -34.13 -1.50
C ASP A 72 -44.28 -33.80 -0.43
N GLN A 73 -44.98 -34.81 0.07
CA GLN A 73 -45.97 -34.65 1.12
C GLN A 73 -45.37 -34.03 2.40
N LEU A 74 -44.23 -34.53 2.86
CA LEU A 74 -43.58 -34.01 4.08
C LEU A 74 -43.01 -32.62 3.87
N THR A 75 -42.55 -32.30 2.66
CA THR A 75 -42.08 -30.96 2.31
C THR A 75 -43.24 -29.97 2.32
N ALA A 76 -44.39 -30.33 1.73
CA ALA A 76 -45.62 -29.53 1.76
C ALA A 76 -46.16 -29.31 3.19
N GLN A 77 -45.92 -30.26 4.10
CA GLN A 77 -46.26 -30.14 5.53
C GLN A 77 -45.22 -29.35 6.35
N LEU A 78 -44.26 -28.69 5.70
CA LEU A 78 -43.17 -27.96 6.37
C LEU A 78 -42.37 -28.84 7.36
N ALA A 79 -42.21 -30.12 7.01
CA ALA A 79 -41.43 -31.10 7.77
C ALA A 79 -40.16 -31.57 7.02
N PRO A 80 -39.28 -30.66 6.56
CA PRO A 80 -38.16 -30.96 5.67
C PRO A 80 -37.15 -31.93 6.29
N ARG A 81 -36.93 -31.85 7.62
CA ARG A 81 -36.05 -32.79 8.34
C ARG A 81 -36.50 -34.25 8.22
N ARG A 82 -37.81 -34.49 8.21
CA ARG A 82 -38.37 -35.84 8.00
C ARG A 82 -38.36 -36.20 6.52
N ALA A 83 -38.62 -35.22 5.65
CA ALA A 83 -38.62 -35.40 4.20
C ALA A 83 -37.24 -35.91 3.70
N ALA A 84 -36.12 -35.36 4.19
CA ALA A 84 -34.78 -35.65 3.68
C ALA A 84 -34.45 -37.15 3.54
N VAL A 85 -34.90 -37.99 4.48
CA VAL A 85 -34.65 -39.45 4.44
C VAL A 85 -35.36 -40.11 3.25
N HIS A 86 -36.55 -39.62 2.90
CA HIS A 86 -37.33 -40.11 1.76
C HIS A 86 -36.76 -39.58 0.45
N GLY A 87 -36.29 -38.33 0.42
CA GLY A 87 -35.58 -37.74 -0.72
C GLY A 87 -34.31 -38.51 -1.09
N GLU A 88 -33.43 -38.79 -0.12
CA GLU A 88 -32.22 -39.62 -0.31
C GLU A 88 -32.52 -41.04 -0.77
N ARG A 89 -33.69 -41.55 -0.40
CA ARG A 89 -34.11 -42.87 -0.85
C ARG A 89 -34.63 -42.83 -2.28
N ALA A 90 -35.40 -41.80 -2.64
CA ALA A 90 -35.85 -41.59 -4.00
C ALA A 90 -34.65 -41.46 -4.95
N LEU A 91 -33.66 -40.61 -4.62
CA LEU A 91 -32.42 -40.47 -5.40
C LEU A 91 -31.74 -41.82 -5.64
N ARG A 92 -31.45 -42.58 -4.57
CA ARG A 92 -30.79 -43.89 -4.68
C ARG A 92 -31.58 -44.93 -5.49
N LEU A 93 -32.91 -44.90 -5.42
CA LEU A 93 -33.74 -45.83 -6.20
C LEU A 93 -33.79 -45.44 -7.68
N LEU A 94 -33.79 -44.15 -7.98
CA LEU A 94 -33.77 -43.64 -9.35
C LEU A 94 -32.40 -43.82 -10.02
N GLU A 95 -31.31 -43.59 -9.29
CA GLU A 95 -29.95 -43.93 -9.74
C GLU A 95 -29.84 -45.42 -10.09
N LYS A 96 -30.35 -46.31 -9.23
CA LYS A 96 -30.41 -47.76 -9.51
C LYS A 96 -31.29 -48.13 -10.70
N ALA A 97 -32.27 -47.29 -11.02
CA ALA A 97 -33.12 -47.46 -12.19
C ALA A 97 -32.46 -46.92 -13.49
N GLY A 98 -31.22 -46.43 -13.41
CA GLY A 98 -30.43 -45.95 -14.56
C GLY A 98 -30.63 -44.47 -14.88
N GLN A 99 -31.24 -43.68 -13.99
CA GLN A 99 -31.27 -42.22 -14.18
C GLN A 99 -29.89 -41.61 -13.91
N ASP A 100 -29.48 -40.72 -14.80
CA ASP A 100 -28.21 -40.00 -14.69
C ASP A 100 -28.34 -38.72 -13.84
N THR A 101 -27.21 -38.08 -13.53
CA THR A 101 -27.15 -36.86 -12.70
C THR A 101 -27.96 -35.72 -13.32
N GLU A 102 -27.99 -35.62 -14.66
CA GLU A 102 -28.75 -34.60 -15.40
C GLU A 102 -30.25 -34.72 -15.13
N GLN A 103 -30.80 -35.93 -15.20
CA GLN A 103 -32.21 -36.21 -14.89
C GLN A 103 -32.54 -36.00 -13.41
N LEU A 104 -31.58 -36.27 -12.52
CA LEU A 104 -31.77 -36.19 -11.07
C LEU A 104 -31.59 -34.78 -10.49
N ALA A 105 -30.92 -33.87 -11.22
CA ALA A 105 -30.56 -32.54 -10.72
C ALA A 105 -31.72 -31.77 -10.05
N PRO A 106 -32.95 -31.70 -10.62
CA PRO A 106 -34.06 -31.01 -9.95
C PRO A 106 -34.45 -31.62 -8.60
N LEU A 107 -34.36 -32.95 -8.46
CA LEU A 107 -34.62 -33.63 -7.19
C LEU A 107 -33.45 -33.40 -6.22
N MET A 108 -32.21 -33.43 -6.71
CA MET A 108 -31.01 -33.20 -5.89
C MET A 108 -31.05 -31.83 -5.20
N LEU A 109 -31.43 -30.75 -5.89
CA LEU A 109 -31.59 -29.40 -5.31
C LEU A 109 -32.61 -29.40 -4.16
N ARG A 110 -33.76 -30.04 -4.34
CA ARG A 110 -34.82 -30.12 -3.32
C ARG A 110 -34.41 -30.97 -2.13
N VAL A 111 -33.71 -32.08 -2.37
CA VAL A 111 -33.19 -32.93 -1.30
C VAL A 111 -32.08 -32.22 -0.54
N ALA A 112 -31.24 -31.44 -1.22
CA ALA A 112 -30.21 -30.63 -0.57
C ALA A 112 -30.81 -29.63 0.43
N ASP A 113 -31.89 -28.93 0.07
CA ASP A 113 -32.62 -28.05 0.99
C ASP A 113 -33.06 -28.79 2.26
N ALA A 114 -33.61 -30.00 2.10
CA ALA A 114 -34.00 -30.83 3.23
C ALA A 114 -32.79 -31.31 4.07
N GLN A 115 -31.61 -31.46 3.47
CA GLN A 115 -30.38 -31.82 4.19
C GLN A 115 -29.78 -30.65 4.97
N LEU A 116 -29.87 -29.42 4.45
CA LEU A 116 -29.47 -28.21 5.16
C LEU A 116 -30.26 -28.06 6.46
N GLU A 117 -31.57 -28.31 6.42
CA GLU A 117 -32.44 -28.31 7.60
C GLU A 117 -32.06 -29.35 8.66
N ARG A 118 -31.41 -30.45 8.24
CA ARG A 118 -30.85 -31.47 9.13
C ARG A 118 -29.42 -31.20 9.57
N ARG A 119 -28.84 -30.05 9.18
CA ARG A 119 -27.42 -29.71 9.39
C ARG A 119 -26.46 -30.75 8.81
N ARG A 120 -26.86 -31.44 7.73
CA ARG A 120 -25.99 -32.37 6.99
C ARG A 120 -25.26 -31.62 5.88
N HIS A 121 -24.42 -30.67 6.28
CA HIS A 121 -23.78 -29.70 5.39
C HIS A 121 -22.96 -30.35 4.27
N GLN A 122 -22.14 -31.36 4.59
CA GLN A 122 -21.32 -32.07 3.59
C GLN A 122 -22.18 -32.74 2.49
N ARG A 123 -23.28 -33.39 2.87
CA ARG A 123 -24.17 -34.06 1.91
C ARG A 123 -24.97 -33.04 1.10
N ALA A 124 -25.42 -31.95 1.73
CA ALA A 124 -26.10 -30.87 1.03
C ALA A 124 -25.17 -30.21 -0.02
N ALA A 125 -23.92 -29.91 0.34
CA ALA A 125 -22.93 -29.34 -0.56
C ALA A 125 -22.68 -30.25 -1.77
N MET A 126 -22.50 -31.56 -1.55
CA MET A 126 -22.34 -32.54 -2.64
C MET A 126 -23.53 -32.52 -3.61
N LEU A 127 -24.76 -32.60 -3.08
CA LEU A 127 -25.97 -32.59 -3.92
C LEU A 127 -26.13 -31.29 -4.70
N LEU A 128 -25.83 -30.13 -4.09
CA LEU A 128 -25.90 -28.83 -4.75
C LEU A 128 -24.85 -28.70 -5.84
N ARG A 129 -23.59 -29.07 -5.56
CA ARG A 129 -22.49 -29.03 -6.53
C ARG A 129 -22.81 -29.89 -7.75
N ASP A 130 -23.18 -31.14 -7.53
CA ASP A 130 -23.45 -32.09 -8.61
C ASP A 130 -24.64 -31.61 -9.46
N ALA A 131 -25.71 -31.09 -8.83
CA ALA A 131 -26.87 -30.57 -9.54
C ALA A 131 -26.55 -29.29 -10.35
N LEU A 132 -25.78 -28.36 -9.78
CA LEU A 132 -25.39 -27.10 -10.43
C LEU A 132 -24.38 -27.30 -11.57
N ALA A 133 -23.66 -28.43 -11.60
CA ALA A 133 -22.77 -28.80 -12.69
C ALA A 133 -23.51 -29.36 -13.93
N THR A 134 -24.82 -29.61 -13.84
CA THR A 134 -25.64 -30.15 -14.94
C THR A 134 -26.21 -29.05 -15.85
N LYS A 135 -26.58 -29.41 -17.08
CA LYS A 135 -27.28 -28.49 -18.01
C LYS A 135 -28.69 -28.14 -17.53
N SER A 136 -29.27 -28.97 -16.69
CA SER A 136 -30.58 -28.71 -16.06
C SER A 136 -30.54 -27.47 -15.16
N SER A 137 -29.37 -27.10 -14.65
CA SER A 137 -29.19 -25.84 -13.91
C SER A 137 -29.34 -24.59 -14.80
N ASP A 138 -29.12 -24.69 -16.12
CA ASP A 138 -29.27 -23.57 -17.06
C ASP A 138 -30.73 -23.13 -17.24
N LYS A 139 -31.67 -23.98 -16.83
CA LYS A 139 -33.10 -23.64 -16.79
C LYS A 139 -33.50 -22.80 -15.58
N LEU A 140 -32.60 -22.65 -14.60
CA LEU A 140 -32.83 -21.79 -13.44
C LEU A 140 -32.69 -20.32 -13.86
N SER A 141 -33.53 -19.45 -13.31
CA SER A 141 -33.26 -18.02 -13.40
C SER A 141 -31.96 -17.70 -12.67
N ASN A 142 -31.25 -16.65 -13.12
CA ASN A 142 -29.99 -16.22 -12.49
C ASN A 142 -30.14 -16.06 -10.97
N ARG A 143 -31.26 -15.48 -10.50
CA ARG A 143 -31.55 -15.34 -9.07
C ARG A 143 -31.70 -16.68 -8.34
N LYS A 144 -32.38 -17.66 -8.93
CA LYS A 144 -32.53 -19.00 -8.32
C LYS A 144 -31.22 -19.76 -8.31
N ARG A 145 -30.42 -19.64 -9.37
CA ARG A 145 -29.08 -20.23 -9.45
C ARG A 145 -28.18 -19.66 -8.35
N ALA A 146 -28.12 -18.33 -8.24
CA ALA A 146 -27.37 -17.64 -7.19
C ALA A 146 -27.82 -18.04 -5.76
N GLN A 147 -29.12 -18.28 -5.53
CA GLN A 147 -29.61 -18.80 -4.26
C GLN A 147 -29.10 -20.21 -3.91
N TYR A 148 -28.95 -21.08 -4.91
CA TYR A 148 -28.39 -22.41 -4.69
C TYR A 148 -26.86 -22.37 -4.55
N GLU A 149 -26.18 -21.48 -5.26
CA GLU A 149 -24.75 -21.23 -5.12
C GLU A 149 -24.43 -20.66 -3.72
N ASP A 150 -25.22 -19.72 -3.19
CA ASP A 150 -25.10 -19.25 -1.80
C ASP A 150 -25.26 -20.40 -0.79
N LYS A 151 -26.30 -21.24 -0.98
CA LYS A 151 -26.50 -22.43 -0.14
C LYS A 151 -25.32 -23.40 -0.21
N LEU A 152 -24.76 -23.59 -1.40
CA LEU A 152 -23.57 -24.43 -1.62
C LEU A 152 -22.37 -23.84 -0.89
N ALA A 153 -22.09 -22.55 -1.05
CA ALA A 153 -20.97 -21.87 -0.40
C ALA A 153 -21.07 -21.99 1.13
N ARG A 154 -22.24 -21.66 1.71
CA ARG A 154 -22.47 -21.77 3.17
C ARG A 154 -22.33 -23.20 3.68
N ALA A 155 -22.88 -24.17 2.95
CA ALA A 155 -22.73 -25.59 3.30
C ALA A 155 -21.27 -26.06 3.19
N SER A 156 -20.53 -25.53 2.23
CA SER A 156 -19.10 -25.84 2.02
C SER A 156 -18.26 -25.29 3.18
N ILE A 157 -18.48 -24.03 3.59
CA ILE A 157 -17.83 -23.48 4.81
C ILE A 157 -18.10 -24.36 6.03
N LEU A 158 -19.38 -24.68 6.27
CA LEU A 158 -19.79 -25.48 7.44
C LEU A 158 -19.35 -26.96 7.39
N SER A 159 -18.85 -27.42 6.24
CA SER A 159 -18.28 -28.77 6.09
C SER A 159 -16.77 -28.78 5.90
N GLY A 160 -16.11 -27.62 5.97
CA GLY A 160 -14.66 -27.45 5.87
C GLY A 160 -14.12 -27.33 4.44
N ASP A 161 -14.98 -27.28 3.43
CA ASP A 161 -14.60 -27.06 2.03
C ASP A 161 -14.55 -25.56 1.74
N ILE A 162 -13.48 -24.92 2.23
CA ILE A 162 -13.31 -23.47 2.12
C ILE A 162 -13.07 -23.06 0.67
N GLU A 163 -12.37 -23.87 -0.12
CA GLU A 163 -12.03 -23.58 -1.52
C GLU A 163 -13.27 -23.38 -2.39
N THR A 164 -14.27 -24.27 -2.27
CA THR A 164 -15.55 -24.10 -2.97
C THR A 164 -16.24 -22.80 -2.56
N ALA A 165 -16.24 -22.48 -1.26
CA ALA A 165 -16.94 -21.31 -0.74
C ALA A 165 -16.29 -19.99 -1.19
N VAL A 166 -14.97 -19.88 -1.13
CA VAL A 166 -14.26 -18.67 -1.56
C VAL A 166 -14.36 -18.46 -3.06
N ALA A 167 -14.40 -19.53 -3.86
CA ALA A 167 -14.61 -19.43 -5.30
C ALA A 167 -16.00 -18.83 -5.64
N ILE A 168 -17.05 -19.31 -4.96
CA ILE A 168 -18.41 -18.81 -5.17
C ILE A 168 -18.53 -17.36 -4.69
N TYR A 169 -18.07 -17.04 -3.48
CA TYR A 169 -18.22 -15.68 -2.95
C TYR A 169 -17.30 -14.66 -3.62
N ALA A 170 -16.12 -15.06 -4.12
CA ALA A 170 -15.30 -14.19 -4.96
C ALA A 170 -16.01 -13.89 -6.29
N SER A 171 -16.63 -14.90 -6.92
CA SER A 171 -17.44 -14.67 -8.12
C SER A 171 -18.65 -13.77 -7.83
N PHE A 172 -19.30 -13.90 -6.67
CA PHE A 172 -20.38 -12.99 -6.27
C PHE A 172 -19.87 -11.56 -6.06
N LEU A 173 -18.68 -11.40 -5.46
CA LEU A 173 -18.06 -10.09 -5.30
C LEU A 173 -17.80 -9.42 -6.66
N ASP A 174 -17.27 -10.17 -7.62
CA ASP A 174 -17.04 -9.67 -8.99
C ASP A 174 -18.35 -9.29 -9.70
N LEU A 175 -19.39 -10.12 -9.55
CA LEU A 175 -20.72 -9.87 -10.13
C LEU A 175 -21.48 -8.73 -9.45
N ALA A 176 -21.17 -8.43 -8.18
CA ALA A 176 -21.74 -7.32 -7.46
C ALA A 176 -21.14 -5.98 -7.91
N GLY A 177 -19.87 -5.96 -8.33
CA GLY A 177 -19.17 -4.74 -8.75
C GLY A 177 -19.27 -3.62 -7.71
N ASP A 178 -19.60 -2.41 -8.14
CA ASP A 178 -19.71 -1.23 -7.27
C ASP A 178 -20.79 -1.36 -6.17
N ASP A 179 -21.80 -2.22 -6.36
CA ASP A 179 -22.85 -2.41 -5.36
C ASP A 179 -22.35 -3.14 -4.11
N ALA A 180 -21.24 -3.88 -4.23
CA ALA A 180 -20.56 -4.49 -3.08
C ALA A 180 -20.08 -3.40 -2.10
N SER A 181 -19.56 -2.30 -2.62
CA SER A 181 -19.06 -1.16 -1.83
C SER A 181 -20.18 -0.33 -1.19
N ARG A 182 -21.39 -0.35 -1.76
CA ARG A 182 -22.57 0.38 -1.24
C ARG A 182 -23.32 -0.37 -0.13
N GLY A 183 -22.94 -1.60 0.17
CA GLY A 183 -23.65 -2.45 1.14
C GLY A 183 -24.99 -2.98 0.62
N GLY A 184 -25.19 -3.00 -0.70
CA GLY A 184 -26.44 -3.37 -1.36
C GLY A 184 -27.24 -2.16 -1.85
N GLY A 185 -27.80 -2.24 -3.06
CA GLY A 185 -28.67 -1.20 -3.61
C GLY A 185 -30.05 -1.19 -2.96
N GLU A 186 -30.70 -0.02 -2.93
CA GLU A 186 -32.07 0.16 -2.39
C GLU A 186 -33.13 -0.73 -3.07
N ASN A 187 -32.83 -1.24 -4.27
CA ASN A 187 -33.74 -2.02 -5.07
C ASN A 187 -33.42 -3.53 -5.02
N GLN A 188 -34.13 -4.26 -4.15
CA GLN A 188 -33.97 -5.72 -3.95
C GLN A 188 -34.25 -6.58 -5.20
N THR A 189 -34.75 -5.97 -6.28
CA THR A 189 -34.97 -6.62 -7.57
C THR A 189 -33.71 -6.78 -8.41
N ASP A 190 -32.66 -6.03 -8.11
CA ASP A 190 -31.36 -6.18 -8.77
C ASP A 190 -30.61 -7.41 -8.25
N ILE A 191 -29.98 -8.13 -9.17
CA ILE A 191 -29.18 -9.31 -8.85
C ILE A 191 -27.80 -8.92 -8.31
N SER A 192 -27.23 -7.79 -8.72
CA SER A 192 -25.96 -7.26 -8.17
C SER A 192 -26.09 -6.95 -6.68
N ALA A 193 -27.19 -6.29 -6.28
CA ALA A 193 -27.52 -6.01 -4.89
C ALA A 193 -27.66 -7.31 -4.06
N TYR A 194 -28.20 -8.38 -4.65
CA TYR A 194 -28.25 -9.68 -3.99
C TYR A 194 -26.87 -10.29 -3.79
N TYR A 195 -26.00 -10.25 -4.81
CA TYR A 195 -24.62 -10.73 -4.64
C TYR A 195 -23.89 -9.95 -3.56
N ALA A 196 -24.00 -8.62 -3.55
CA ALA A 196 -23.44 -7.75 -2.52
C ALA A 196 -23.92 -8.12 -1.11
N GLU A 197 -25.23 -8.31 -0.93
CA GLU A 197 -25.83 -8.73 0.35
C GLU A 197 -25.28 -10.09 0.80
N ARG A 198 -25.23 -11.08 -0.11
CA ARG A 198 -24.73 -12.43 0.23
C ARG A 198 -23.25 -12.45 0.58
N VAL A 199 -22.43 -11.66 -0.11
CA VAL A 199 -20.99 -11.50 0.22
C VAL A 199 -20.83 -10.82 1.57
N GLY A 200 -21.62 -9.77 1.88
CA GLY A 200 -21.64 -9.16 3.20
C GLY A 200 -21.98 -10.17 4.32
N ASP A 201 -23.06 -10.92 4.12
CA ASP A 201 -23.52 -11.98 5.04
C ASP A 201 -22.49 -13.09 5.27
N ALA A 202 -21.60 -13.32 4.29
CA ALA A 202 -20.60 -14.40 4.34
C ALA A 202 -19.48 -14.13 5.37
N ALA A 203 -19.24 -12.88 5.76
CA ALA A 203 -18.19 -12.48 6.70
C ALA A 203 -18.23 -13.28 8.01
N ARG A 204 -19.43 -13.48 8.58
CA ARG A 204 -19.61 -14.23 9.84
C ARG A 204 -19.22 -15.70 9.71
N TYR A 205 -19.53 -16.32 8.56
CA TYR A 205 -19.19 -17.73 8.32
C TYR A 205 -17.69 -17.91 8.16
N PHE A 206 -17.02 -17.00 7.46
CA PHE A 206 -15.57 -17.01 7.35
C PHE A 206 -14.88 -16.73 8.68
N THR A 207 -15.41 -15.80 9.48
CA THR A 207 -14.89 -15.52 10.83
C THR A 207 -14.90 -16.76 11.72
N GLU A 208 -16.01 -17.52 11.71
CA GLU A 208 -16.13 -18.76 12.49
C GLU A 208 -15.24 -19.89 11.94
N ALA A 209 -15.17 -20.04 10.62
CA ALA A 209 -14.45 -21.14 9.99
C ALA A 209 -12.93 -20.93 9.89
N LEU A 210 -12.49 -19.67 9.72
CA LEU A 210 -11.10 -19.27 9.54
C LEU A 210 -10.64 -18.50 10.76
N ASN A 211 -10.67 -19.16 11.92
CA ASN A 211 -10.20 -18.58 13.15
C ASN A 211 -8.78 -18.01 12.94
N HIS A 212 -8.61 -16.72 13.20
CA HIS A 212 -7.35 -15.97 13.03
C HIS A 212 -6.15 -16.57 13.80
N ALA A 213 -6.38 -17.44 14.79
CA ALA A 213 -5.34 -18.19 15.49
C ALA A 213 -4.86 -19.46 14.76
N ARG A 214 -5.62 -19.95 13.77
CA ARG A 214 -5.31 -21.15 12.98
C ARG A 214 -5.75 -20.94 11.52
N PRO A 215 -4.83 -20.45 10.66
CA PRO A 215 -5.12 -20.30 9.24
C PRO A 215 -5.55 -21.63 8.62
N TYR A 216 -6.40 -21.55 7.59
CA TYR A 216 -6.73 -22.72 6.80
C TYR A 216 -5.51 -23.19 6.02
N GLU A 217 -5.22 -24.48 6.14
CA GLU A 217 -4.27 -25.17 5.27
C GLU A 217 -5.05 -26.02 4.26
N PRO A 218 -4.79 -25.87 2.95
CA PRO A 218 -5.48 -26.65 1.95
C PRO A 218 -5.18 -28.14 2.10
N LEU A 219 -6.23 -28.95 2.08
CA LEU A 219 -6.14 -30.40 2.05
C LEU A 219 -5.83 -30.83 0.61
N SER A 220 -4.59 -31.24 0.34
CA SER A 220 -4.11 -31.92 -0.89
C SER A 220 -4.83 -31.58 -2.21
N GLY A 221 -4.12 -30.98 -3.17
CA GLY A 221 -4.70 -30.70 -4.50
C GLY A 221 -3.64 -30.22 -5.50
N ALA A 222 -4.04 -30.00 -6.75
CA ALA A 222 -3.14 -29.42 -7.75
C ALA A 222 -2.69 -28.02 -7.31
N ARG A 223 -1.40 -27.72 -7.54
CA ARG A 223 -0.79 -26.42 -7.17
C ARG A 223 -1.60 -25.23 -7.68
N GLU A 224 -2.08 -25.30 -8.92
CA GLU A 224 -2.88 -24.23 -9.54
C GLU A 224 -4.21 -23.98 -8.83
N ALA A 225 -4.91 -25.05 -8.41
CA ALA A 225 -6.17 -24.93 -7.68
C ALA A 225 -5.98 -24.26 -6.31
N GLN A 226 -4.90 -24.62 -5.61
CA GLN A 226 -4.56 -23.99 -4.33
C GLN A 226 -4.21 -22.51 -4.49
N LEU A 227 -3.48 -22.14 -5.54
CA LEU A 227 -3.18 -20.73 -5.84
C LEU A 227 -4.43 -19.94 -6.23
N ALA A 228 -5.34 -20.54 -7.00
CA ALA A 228 -6.64 -19.93 -7.31
C ALA A 228 -7.47 -19.69 -6.04
N ALA A 229 -7.51 -20.67 -5.13
CA ALA A 229 -8.15 -20.51 -3.83
C ALA A 229 -7.52 -19.38 -3.00
N ALA A 230 -6.18 -19.30 -2.96
CA ALA A 230 -5.48 -18.23 -2.28
C ALA A 230 -5.78 -16.84 -2.86
N SER A 231 -5.90 -16.72 -4.20
CA SER A 231 -6.30 -15.47 -4.84
C SER A 231 -7.74 -15.08 -4.50
N ASN A 232 -8.68 -16.03 -4.51
CA ASN A 232 -10.06 -15.78 -4.08
C ASN A 232 -10.15 -15.35 -2.61
N MET A 233 -9.37 -16.00 -1.73
CA MET A 233 -9.24 -15.62 -0.32
C MET A 233 -8.66 -14.21 -0.17
N ALA A 234 -7.63 -13.85 -0.96
CA ALA A 234 -7.03 -12.53 -0.93
C ALA A 234 -8.02 -11.44 -1.35
N SER A 235 -8.78 -11.65 -2.43
CA SER A 235 -9.80 -10.71 -2.91
C SER A 235 -10.91 -10.49 -1.89
N LEU A 236 -11.49 -11.58 -1.35
CA LEU A 236 -12.51 -11.49 -0.30
C LEU A 236 -11.96 -10.86 0.98
N GLY A 237 -10.75 -11.24 1.36
CA GLY A 237 -10.07 -10.70 2.53
C GLY A 237 -9.83 -9.19 2.43
N ALA A 238 -9.38 -8.71 1.28
CA ALA A 238 -9.22 -7.28 1.00
C ALA A 238 -10.56 -6.54 1.04
N PHE A 239 -11.62 -7.12 0.48
CA PHE A 239 -12.97 -6.56 0.58
C PHE A 239 -13.43 -6.41 2.04
N TYR A 240 -13.29 -7.46 2.85
CA TYR A 240 -13.67 -7.38 4.27
C TYR A 240 -12.76 -6.46 5.09
N ALA A 241 -11.49 -6.28 4.71
CA ALA A 241 -10.56 -5.37 5.38
C ALA A 241 -11.02 -3.90 5.31
N MET A 242 -11.79 -3.53 4.27
CA MET A 242 -12.36 -2.19 4.10
C MET A 242 -13.66 -1.97 4.87
N ARG A 243 -14.21 -3.01 5.52
CA ARG A 243 -15.48 -2.93 6.25
C ARG A 243 -15.25 -2.85 7.74
N ASP A 244 -16.06 -2.03 8.42
CA ASP A 244 -16.01 -1.86 9.87
C ASP A 244 -16.28 -3.18 10.64
N ASP A 245 -17.09 -4.07 10.09
CA ASP A 245 -17.46 -5.37 10.68
C ASP A 245 -16.63 -6.55 10.16
N GLY A 246 -15.70 -6.31 9.23
CA GLY A 246 -15.03 -7.36 8.45
C GLY A 246 -13.66 -7.81 8.96
N ALA A 247 -13.10 -7.15 9.98
CA ALA A 247 -11.70 -7.34 10.40
C ALA A 247 -11.31 -8.81 10.69
N TYR A 248 -12.15 -9.58 11.37
CA TYR A 248 -11.86 -10.98 11.67
C TYR A 248 -11.94 -11.90 10.44
N ALA A 249 -12.93 -11.68 9.57
CA ALA A 249 -13.05 -12.40 8.32
C ALA A 249 -11.85 -12.11 7.41
N ALA A 250 -11.47 -10.83 7.30
CA ALA A 250 -10.30 -10.37 6.59
C ALA A 250 -9.04 -11.04 7.11
N ALA A 251 -8.80 -11.01 8.42
CA ALA A 251 -7.65 -11.65 9.05
C ALA A 251 -7.58 -13.15 8.73
N GLY A 252 -8.68 -13.89 8.87
CA GLY A 252 -8.73 -15.33 8.57
C GLY A 252 -8.43 -15.65 7.10
N LEU A 253 -9.06 -14.93 6.18
CA LEU A 253 -8.89 -15.13 4.73
C LEU A 253 -7.49 -14.74 4.26
N LEU A 254 -7.01 -13.55 4.62
CA LEU A 254 -5.70 -13.04 4.22
C LEU A 254 -4.56 -13.86 4.83
N SER A 255 -4.68 -14.31 6.09
CA SER A 255 -3.67 -15.19 6.70
C SER A 255 -3.60 -16.55 6.02
N SER A 256 -4.75 -17.10 5.61
CA SER A 256 -4.81 -18.37 4.89
C SER A 256 -4.22 -18.23 3.48
N ALA A 257 -4.56 -17.16 2.77
CA ALA A 257 -3.98 -16.84 1.47
C ALA A 257 -2.46 -16.66 1.55
N TYR A 258 -1.97 -15.96 2.58
CA TYR A 258 -0.54 -15.77 2.84
C TYR A 258 0.16 -17.10 3.06
N LEU A 259 -0.37 -17.94 3.94
CA LEU A 259 0.19 -19.27 4.22
C LEU A 259 0.29 -20.15 2.98
N ILE A 260 -0.74 -20.14 2.13
CA ILE A 260 -0.74 -20.92 0.87
C ILE A 260 0.32 -20.38 -0.09
N ARG A 261 0.39 -19.05 -0.30
CA ARG A 261 1.36 -18.43 -1.21
C ARG A 261 2.79 -18.60 -0.71
N SER A 262 3.05 -18.41 0.58
CA SER A 262 4.34 -18.69 1.22
C SER A 262 4.82 -20.11 0.97
N LYS A 263 3.94 -21.12 1.14
CA LYS A 263 4.31 -22.54 0.91
C LYS A 263 4.55 -22.88 -0.56
N LEU A 264 3.75 -22.32 -1.48
CA LEU A 264 3.77 -22.73 -2.89
C LEU A 264 4.68 -21.87 -3.77
N LEU A 265 4.85 -20.60 -3.43
CA LEU A 265 5.60 -19.61 -4.22
C LEU A 265 6.90 -19.19 -3.54
N GLY A 266 6.95 -19.25 -2.21
CA GLY A 266 8.03 -18.66 -1.39
C GLY A 266 7.61 -17.33 -0.76
N ASN A 267 8.33 -16.94 0.31
CA ASN A 267 8.10 -15.68 1.01
C ASN A 267 8.61 -14.46 0.24
N ASP A 268 9.54 -14.68 -0.68
CA ASP A 268 10.17 -13.70 -1.57
C ASP A 268 9.36 -13.42 -2.84
N HIS A 269 8.45 -14.33 -3.22
CA HIS A 269 7.59 -14.14 -4.38
C HIS A 269 6.72 -12.88 -4.25
N GLN A 270 6.67 -12.07 -5.31
CA GLN A 270 5.98 -10.77 -5.33
C GLN A 270 4.53 -10.86 -4.85
N ASP A 271 3.76 -11.86 -5.28
CA ASP A 271 2.37 -12.07 -4.83
C ASP A 271 2.22 -12.39 -3.34
N THR A 272 3.24 -13.00 -2.72
CA THR A 272 3.28 -13.27 -1.28
C THR A 272 3.59 -11.98 -0.53
N VAL A 273 4.61 -11.24 -0.99
CA VAL A 273 5.04 -9.97 -0.41
C VAL A 273 3.93 -8.92 -0.50
N GLN A 274 3.27 -8.76 -1.65
CA GLN A 274 2.18 -7.78 -1.80
C GLN A 274 1.00 -8.05 -0.86
N LEU A 275 0.74 -9.31 -0.53
CA LEU A 275 -0.34 -9.67 0.39
C LEU A 275 -0.08 -9.15 1.82
N THR A 276 1.18 -8.95 2.20
CA THR A 276 1.54 -8.36 3.50
C THR A 276 1.06 -6.91 3.64
N LEU A 277 0.97 -6.17 2.53
CA LEU A 277 0.49 -4.79 2.50
C LEU A 277 -1.00 -4.69 2.84
N VAL A 278 -1.75 -5.77 2.65
CA VAL A 278 -3.19 -5.84 2.98
C VAL A 278 -3.42 -6.49 4.34
N LEU A 279 -2.67 -7.53 4.68
CA LEU A 279 -2.80 -8.24 5.96
C LEU A 279 -2.25 -7.43 7.15
N GLY A 280 -1.14 -6.70 6.96
CA GLY A 280 -0.50 -5.96 8.03
C GLY A 280 -1.36 -4.82 8.62
N PRO A 281 -2.09 -4.01 7.81
CA PRO A 281 -3.02 -3.02 8.35
C PRO A 281 -4.18 -3.66 9.11
N VAL A 282 -4.66 -4.84 8.68
CA VAL A 282 -5.69 -5.60 9.39
C VAL A 282 -5.20 -6.01 10.78
N TYR A 283 -4.00 -6.60 10.89
CA TYR A 283 -3.40 -6.94 12.18
C TYR A 283 -3.17 -5.70 13.05
N THR A 284 -2.68 -4.61 12.47
CA THR A 284 -2.44 -3.36 13.18
C THR A 284 -3.75 -2.77 13.73
N GLY A 285 -4.83 -2.79 12.96
CA GLY A 285 -6.17 -2.34 13.38
C GLY A 285 -6.77 -3.20 14.49
N MET A 286 -6.41 -4.49 14.53
CA MET A 286 -6.80 -5.42 15.60
C MET A 286 -5.91 -5.33 16.85
N GLY A 287 -4.87 -4.49 16.86
CA GLY A 287 -3.90 -4.41 17.94
C GLY A 287 -2.89 -5.57 17.98
N ARG A 288 -2.85 -6.42 16.96
CA ARG A 288 -1.87 -7.51 16.81
C ARG A 288 -0.55 -6.98 16.24
N LEU A 289 0.07 -6.07 16.99
CA LEU A 289 1.24 -5.31 16.52
C LEU A 289 2.45 -6.22 16.27
N ASP A 290 2.67 -7.24 17.10
CA ASP A 290 3.80 -8.18 16.94
C ASP A 290 3.65 -9.06 15.67
N ASP A 291 2.41 -9.43 15.33
CA ASP A 291 2.15 -10.16 14.09
C ASP A 291 2.35 -9.27 12.85
N ALA A 292 1.96 -8.00 12.93
CA ALA A 292 2.20 -7.02 11.87
C ALA A 292 3.70 -6.72 11.69
N GLU A 293 4.43 -6.56 12.79
CA GLU A 293 5.89 -6.36 12.80
C GLU A 293 6.61 -7.52 12.10
N ARG A 294 6.36 -8.76 12.52
CA ARG A 294 6.97 -9.94 11.89
C ARG A 294 6.66 -9.99 10.40
N LEU A 295 5.40 -9.77 10.03
CA LEU A 295 4.95 -9.82 8.64
C LEU A 295 5.68 -8.78 7.77
N TYR A 296 5.83 -7.54 8.27
CA TYR A 296 6.52 -6.49 7.54
C TYR A 296 8.05 -6.66 7.53
N LEU A 297 8.66 -7.20 8.58
CA LEU A 297 10.09 -7.53 8.59
C LEU A 297 10.43 -8.61 7.57
N GLU A 298 9.62 -9.68 7.52
CA GLU A 298 9.79 -10.75 6.52
C GLU A 298 9.66 -10.20 5.09
N ALA A 299 8.66 -9.33 4.83
CA ALA A 299 8.49 -8.68 3.54
C ALA A 299 9.62 -7.70 3.20
N PHE A 300 10.11 -6.94 4.18
CA PHE A 300 11.24 -6.03 4.02
C PHE A 300 12.49 -6.79 3.60
N HIS A 301 12.87 -7.85 4.32
CA HIS A 301 14.06 -8.63 4.00
C HIS A 301 13.94 -9.35 2.65
N ALA A 302 12.77 -9.91 2.34
CA ALA A 302 12.51 -10.48 1.02
C ALA A 302 12.72 -9.45 -0.11
N GLN A 303 12.21 -8.23 0.05
CA GLN A 303 12.40 -7.17 -0.94
C GLN A 303 13.84 -6.64 -0.97
N GLU A 304 14.52 -6.61 0.17
CA GLU A 304 15.93 -6.22 0.28
C GLU A 304 16.84 -7.21 -0.46
N GLU A 305 16.59 -8.51 -0.34
CA GLU A 305 17.33 -9.54 -1.08
C GLU A 305 17.12 -9.43 -2.60
N ILE A 306 15.87 -9.17 -3.03
CA ILE A 306 15.53 -9.09 -4.46
C ILE A 306 16.04 -7.79 -5.09
N LYS A 307 15.86 -6.65 -4.42
CA LYS A 307 16.05 -5.31 -4.98
C LYS A 307 17.33 -4.63 -4.51
N GLY A 308 18.00 -5.21 -3.53
CA GLY A 308 19.18 -4.65 -2.86
C GLY A 308 18.80 -3.68 -1.75
N ALA A 309 19.68 -3.60 -0.74
CA ALA A 309 19.53 -2.78 0.45
C ALA A 309 19.43 -1.26 0.20
N ASN A 310 19.66 -0.79 -1.02
CA ASN A 310 19.56 0.62 -1.40
C ASN A 310 18.32 0.94 -2.26
N SER A 311 17.39 0.00 -2.39
CA SER A 311 16.21 0.20 -3.24
C SER A 311 15.19 1.14 -2.59
N PRO A 312 14.71 2.19 -3.29
CA PRO A 312 13.58 3.01 -2.85
C PRO A 312 12.31 2.22 -2.56
N ASP A 313 12.16 1.04 -3.16
CA ASP A 313 10.98 0.20 -3.00
C ASP A 313 10.85 -0.35 -1.57
N LEU A 314 11.94 -0.30 -0.77
CA LEU A 314 11.93 -0.63 0.65
C LEU A 314 11.22 0.43 1.50
N SER A 315 11.08 1.66 1.00
CA SER A 315 10.49 2.79 1.75
C SER A 315 9.07 2.51 2.24
N LEU A 316 8.28 1.77 1.47
CA LEU A 316 6.92 1.39 1.85
C LEU A 316 6.92 0.52 3.12
N TYR A 317 7.75 -0.51 3.16
CA TYR A 317 7.85 -1.41 4.31
C TYR A 317 8.46 -0.72 5.53
N ILE A 318 9.43 0.16 5.32
CA ILE A 318 10.00 1.00 6.38
C ILE A 318 8.92 1.88 7.01
N LYS A 319 8.07 2.52 6.21
CA LYS A 319 6.96 3.34 6.70
C LYS A 319 5.96 2.51 7.51
N LEU A 320 5.64 1.31 7.04
CA LEU A 320 4.71 0.40 7.73
C LEU A 320 5.28 -0.08 9.08
N LEU A 321 6.56 -0.48 9.12
CA LEU A 321 7.26 -0.86 10.35
C LEU A 321 7.36 0.31 11.34
N THR A 322 7.67 1.52 10.85
CA THR A 322 7.70 2.75 11.67
C THR A 322 6.37 2.95 12.38
N GLY A 323 5.24 2.85 11.67
CA GLY A 323 3.90 2.98 12.25
C GLY A 323 3.56 1.88 13.27
N VAL A 324 4.06 0.65 13.08
CA VAL A 324 3.90 -0.43 14.07
C VAL A 324 4.71 -0.13 15.33
N TYR A 325 5.97 0.29 15.20
CA TYR A 325 6.83 0.65 16.33
C TYR A 325 6.28 1.84 17.13
N GLU A 326 5.78 2.88 16.46
CA GLU A 326 5.11 4.01 17.13
C GLU A 326 3.91 3.55 17.95
N LYS A 327 3.09 2.63 17.42
CA LYS A 327 1.94 2.05 18.15
C LYS A 327 2.36 1.14 19.30
N GLN A 328 3.53 0.52 19.23
CA GLN A 328 4.15 -0.24 20.34
C GLN A 328 4.85 0.67 21.37
N GLY A 329 5.00 1.97 21.10
CA GLY A 329 5.77 2.90 21.94
C GLY A 329 7.30 2.82 21.77
N ARG A 330 7.76 2.15 20.70
CA ARG A 330 9.17 1.93 20.36
C ARG A 330 9.71 3.05 19.46
N TYR A 331 9.73 4.27 20.00
CA TYR A 331 10.06 5.48 19.22
C TYR A 331 11.49 5.53 18.72
N THR A 332 12.44 4.91 19.43
CA THR A 332 13.86 4.88 19.03
C THR A 332 14.04 4.07 17.76
N GLU A 333 13.43 2.90 17.66
CA GLU A 333 13.45 2.07 16.46
C GLU A 333 12.70 2.72 15.29
N ALA A 334 11.58 3.40 15.57
CA ALA A 334 10.87 4.19 14.57
C ALA A 334 11.74 5.32 13.99
N GLN A 335 12.46 6.05 14.84
CA GLN A 335 13.37 7.11 14.40
C GLN A 335 14.51 6.56 13.53
N ALA A 336 15.13 5.43 13.94
CA ALA A 336 16.19 4.79 13.17
C ALA A 336 15.72 4.37 11.77
N LEU A 337 14.50 3.83 11.66
CA LEU A 337 13.87 3.49 10.38
C LEU A 337 13.62 4.73 9.50
N GLN A 338 13.14 5.84 10.08
CA GLN A 338 12.97 7.09 9.34
C GLN A 338 14.30 7.68 8.84
N GLU A 339 15.39 7.54 9.60
CA GLU A 339 16.74 7.93 9.17
C GLU A 339 17.25 7.03 8.03
N HIS A 340 17.00 5.72 8.11
CA HIS A 340 17.32 4.79 7.03
C HIS A 340 16.57 5.12 5.74
N MET A 341 15.26 5.42 5.82
CA MET A 341 14.47 5.87 4.67
C MET A 341 15.02 7.14 4.02
N ARG A 342 15.44 8.13 4.83
CA ARG A 342 16.08 9.36 4.34
C ARG A 342 17.37 9.08 3.57
N ASN A 343 18.19 8.14 4.05
CA ASN A 343 19.42 7.74 3.38
C ASN A 343 19.16 6.99 2.06
N LEU A 344 18.17 6.09 2.01
CA LEU A 344 17.79 5.36 0.79
C LEU A 344 17.42 6.31 -0.35
N PHE A 345 16.57 7.29 -0.06
CA PHE A 345 16.12 8.24 -1.08
C PHE A 345 17.24 9.16 -1.54
N ARG A 346 18.15 9.57 -0.64
CA ARG A 346 19.36 10.30 -1.01
C ARG A 346 20.19 9.54 -2.04
N ASP A 347 20.37 8.23 -1.85
CA ASP A 347 21.30 7.43 -2.65
C ASP A 347 20.68 6.99 -4.00
N ALA A 348 19.41 6.60 -4.02
CA ALA A 348 18.75 6.10 -5.22
C ALA A 348 18.38 7.19 -6.24
N PHE A 349 17.85 8.33 -5.79
CA PHE A 349 17.57 9.46 -6.69
C PHE A 349 18.86 10.13 -7.16
N GLY A 350 19.92 10.11 -6.35
CA GLY A 350 21.27 10.48 -6.78
C GLY A 350 21.78 9.60 -7.94
N ALA A 351 21.58 8.28 -7.86
CA ALA A 351 22.04 7.31 -8.86
C ALA A 351 21.21 7.30 -10.16
N GLN A 352 19.87 7.33 -10.08
CA GLN A 352 19.01 7.39 -11.27
C GLN A 352 19.24 8.67 -12.07
N ARG A 353 19.44 9.80 -11.38
CA ARG A 353 19.71 11.08 -12.01
C ARG A 353 21.11 11.14 -12.61
N TYR A 354 22.10 10.46 -12.02
CA TYR A 354 23.43 10.27 -12.62
C TYR A 354 23.35 9.46 -13.94
N ALA A 355 22.56 8.38 -13.98
CA ALA A 355 22.39 7.57 -15.18
C ALA A 355 21.67 8.32 -16.32
N ALA A 356 20.58 9.04 -16.02
CA ALA A 356 19.85 9.85 -16.99
C ALA A 356 20.68 11.04 -17.54
N ASN A 357 21.61 11.55 -16.73
CA ASN A 357 22.50 12.66 -17.10
C ASN A 357 23.69 12.23 -17.96
N ARG A 358 24.02 10.93 -17.99
CA ARG A 358 25.16 10.36 -18.73
C ARG A 358 24.86 10.13 -20.21
N GLU A 359 23.60 9.86 -20.57
CA GLU A 359 23.19 9.62 -21.97
C GLU A 359 22.87 10.89 -22.76
N ARG A 360 22.79 12.06 -22.10
CA ARG A 360 22.50 13.34 -22.74
C ARG A 360 23.81 14.08 -23.00
N ASP A 361 24.26 14.13 -24.25
CA ASP A 361 25.47 14.86 -24.68
C ASP A 361 25.29 16.39 -24.44
N ARG A 362 26.02 16.95 -23.46
CA ARG A 362 25.81 18.30 -22.87
C ARG A 362 26.63 19.42 -23.52
N ARG A 363 26.76 19.45 -24.85
CA ARG A 363 27.43 20.57 -25.53
C ARG A 363 26.48 21.65 -26.07
N GLU A 364 25.17 21.40 -26.09
CA GLU A 364 24.21 22.34 -26.70
C GLU A 364 23.29 23.08 -25.70
N ASP A 365 23.34 22.79 -24.40
CA ASP A 365 22.38 23.35 -23.42
C ASP A 365 22.88 24.61 -22.67
N ILE A 366 24.01 25.22 -23.04
CA ILE A 366 24.49 26.45 -22.40
C ILE A 366 23.93 27.69 -23.11
N ASN A 367 22.81 28.24 -22.63
CA ASN A 367 22.42 29.68 -22.74
C ASN A 367 21.02 29.92 -22.12
N ARG A 368 20.89 30.73 -21.04
CA ARG A 368 19.74 31.64 -20.72
C ARG A 368 19.70 32.22 -19.28
N PRO A 369 19.42 33.54 -19.08
CA PRO A 369 20.29 34.52 -18.39
C PRO A 369 19.74 35.20 -17.09
N VAL A 370 20.63 35.97 -16.41
CA VAL A 370 20.56 37.24 -15.59
C VAL A 370 19.98 37.39 -14.17
N SER A 371 20.73 38.13 -13.29
CA SER A 371 20.32 39.19 -12.30
C SER A 371 20.57 39.02 -10.78
N GLN A 372 20.84 40.05 -9.93
CA GLN A 372 21.92 41.05 -9.73
C GLN A 372 21.75 41.65 -8.29
N GLN A 373 22.81 41.83 -7.48
CA GLN A 373 22.92 42.58 -6.18
C GLN A 373 22.84 41.82 -4.82
N PHE A 374 23.92 41.92 -4.01
CA PHE A 374 23.95 41.75 -2.54
C PHE A 374 25.18 42.49 -1.94
N LEU A 375 25.10 42.96 -0.69
CA LEU A 375 26.14 43.74 0.03
C LEU A 375 26.45 43.10 1.40
N LEU A 376 27.72 43.11 1.82
CA LEU A 376 28.21 42.62 3.12
C LEU A 376 28.78 43.78 3.97
N GLU A 377 28.61 43.71 5.29
CA GLU A 377 29.07 44.73 6.25
C GLU A 377 30.59 44.68 6.51
N ALA A 378 31.20 45.84 6.76
CA ALA A 378 32.66 46.02 6.83
C ALA A 378 33.37 45.27 7.98
N GLU A 379 32.63 44.77 8.96
CA GLU A 379 33.14 44.10 10.18
C GLU A 379 32.84 42.58 10.20
N TYR A 380 32.28 42.03 9.11
CA TYR A 380 31.99 40.60 9.02
C TYR A 380 33.29 39.77 8.95
N ALA A 381 33.67 39.20 10.09
CA ALA A 381 34.76 38.25 10.25
C ALA A 381 34.25 37.02 11.02
N PRO A 382 33.81 35.96 10.32
CA PRO A 382 33.38 34.72 10.97
C PRO A 382 34.54 34.09 11.77
N ALA A 383 34.29 33.77 13.03
CA ALA A 383 35.30 33.30 13.99
C ALA A 383 35.85 31.89 13.70
N ASP A 384 35.31 31.24 12.66
CA ASP A 384 35.57 29.88 12.20
C ASP A 384 36.44 29.81 10.92
N LEU A 385 37.03 30.94 10.48
CA LEU A 385 37.76 31.02 9.21
C LEU A 385 39.26 31.23 9.39
N VAL A 386 40.04 30.40 8.68
CA VAL A 386 41.53 30.40 8.70
C VAL A 386 42.09 31.19 7.52
N SER A 387 43.06 32.07 7.81
CA SER A 387 43.73 32.95 6.84
C SER A 387 44.43 32.25 5.67
N ALA A 388 44.37 32.85 4.47
CA ALA A 388 45.13 32.42 3.29
C ALA A 388 46.65 32.38 3.52
N ALA A 389 47.11 33.22 4.44
CA ALA A 389 48.51 33.34 4.80
C ALA A 389 48.95 32.32 5.86
N GLU A 390 48.01 31.57 6.46
CA GLU A 390 48.30 30.48 7.39
C GLU A 390 48.34 29.11 6.69
N TYR A 391 48.15 29.09 5.36
CA TYR A 391 48.59 27.99 4.51
C TYR A 391 50.09 28.09 4.28
N SER A 392 50.86 27.12 4.78
CA SER A 392 52.10 26.77 4.08
C SER A 392 51.69 26.01 2.83
N ILE A 393 51.48 26.74 1.74
CA ILE A 393 51.57 26.17 0.39
C ILE A 393 53.00 25.65 0.29
N PRO A 394 53.24 24.35 0.05
CA PRO A 394 54.58 23.89 -0.23
C PRO A 394 55.06 24.67 -1.45
N THR A 395 56.11 25.45 -1.26
CA THR A 395 56.81 26.17 -2.35
C THR A 395 57.46 25.21 -3.35
N ALA A 396 57.34 23.90 -3.12
CA ALA A 396 57.73 22.86 -4.04
C ALA A 396 56.70 22.67 -5.16
N LYS A 397 57.18 22.58 -6.40
CA LYS A 397 56.40 22.35 -7.63
C LYS A 397 55.49 21.10 -7.62
N SER A 398 55.52 20.24 -6.59
CA SER A 398 54.70 19.02 -6.44
C SER A 398 54.70 18.46 -5.00
N PRO A 399 53.75 18.84 -4.13
CA PRO A 399 53.60 18.26 -2.79
C PRO A 399 52.67 17.03 -2.75
N ASN A 400 52.85 16.14 -1.75
CA ASN A 400 52.11 14.87 -1.62
C ASN A 400 50.92 14.94 -0.63
N ILE A 401 50.13 13.86 -0.57
CA ILE A 401 48.88 13.74 0.21
C ILE A 401 49.05 13.94 1.74
N ASP A 402 50.23 13.71 2.30
CA ASP A 402 50.46 13.86 3.74
C ASP A 402 50.63 15.32 4.19
N GLU A 403 50.94 16.25 3.27
CA GLU A 403 51.10 17.68 3.54
C GLU A 403 49.76 18.44 3.64
N MET A 404 48.63 17.80 3.31
CA MET A 404 47.28 18.38 3.35
C MET A 404 46.48 17.98 4.60
N LYS A 405 47.02 18.21 5.81
CA LYS A 405 46.25 17.98 7.06
C LYS A 405 45.83 19.30 7.71
N LEU A 406 44.53 19.59 7.68
CA LEU A 406 43.86 20.64 8.47
C LEU A 406 42.83 20.00 9.42
N ARG A 407 42.88 20.40 10.70
CA ARG A 407 41.96 19.98 11.77
C ARG A 407 40.93 21.08 12.10
N LEU A 408 39.66 20.72 11.90
CA LEU A 408 38.41 20.96 12.67
C LEU A 408 37.93 22.37 13.08
N ALA A 409 36.68 22.66 12.67
CA ALA A 409 35.54 23.11 13.50
C ALA A 409 34.27 22.51 12.86
N GLY A 410 33.22 22.01 13.50
CA GLY A 410 32.82 21.91 14.90
C GLY A 410 31.43 21.25 14.92
N ASP A 411 31.30 20.08 14.31
CA ASP A 411 30.08 19.26 14.35
C ASP A 411 30.36 18.07 15.28
N ARG A 412 29.72 18.03 16.45
CA ARG A 412 30.11 17.09 17.53
C ARG A 412 29.76 15.63 17.21
N ASP A 413 28.94 15.40 16.18
CA ASP A 413 28.43 14.09 15.81
C ASP A 413 28.79 13.64 14.37
N ALA A 414 29.58 14.42 13.62
CA ALA A 414 29.97 14.05 12.26
C ALA A 414 31.17 13.07 12.25
N ASP A 415 31.09 11.99 11.45
CA ASP A 415 32.19 11.03 11.26
C ASP A 415 33.47 11.79 10.88
N PRO A 416 34.59 11.65 11.61
CA PRO A 416 35.85 12.32 11.33
C PRO A 416 36.40 12.09 9.91
N ARG A 417 35.93 11.06 9.19
CA ARG A 417 36.26 10.77 7.79
C ARG A 417 35.41 11.56 6.77
N GLU A 418 34.37 12.25 7.22
CA GLU A 418 33.40 12.98 6.39
C GLU A 418 33.21 14.47 6.78
N ALA A 419 33.93 14.96 7.79
CA ALA A 419 33.50 16.14 8.55
C ALA A 419 34.21 17.48 8.25
N ASN A 420 34.95 17.67 7.16
CA ASN A 420 35.43 19.02 6.83
C ASN A 420 35.51 19.35 5.32
N LEU A 421 35.31 20.64 5.03
CA LEU A 421 35.33 21.22 3.68
C LEU A 421 36.58 20.83 2.87
N PRO A 422 37.82 20.89 3.43
CA PRO A 422 39.03 20.47 2.71
C PRO A 422 39.01 19.00 2.26
N ALA A 423 38.55 18.08 3.11
CA ALA A 423 38.47 16.66 2.77
C ALA A 423 37.49 16.42 1.61
N ARG A 424 36.34 17.10 1.62
CA ARG A 424 35.33 17.01 0.55
C ARG A 424 35.86 17.54 -0.78
N LEU A 425 36.56 18.69 -0.76
CA LEU A 425 37.18 19.23 -1.97
C LEU A 425 38.28 18.30 -2.51
N ALA A 426 39.10 17.73 -1.62
CA ALA A 426 40.15 16.79 -2.01
C ALA A 426 39.59 15.51 -2.64
N GLN A 427 38.49 14.97 -2.09
CA GLN A 427 37.78 13.83 -2.67
C GLN A 427 37.22 14.14 -4.05
N LEU A 428 36.56 15.30 -4.22
CA LEU A 428 36.06 15.75 -5.52
C LEU A 428 37.20 15.91 -6.55
N ILE A 429 38.29 16.57 -6.17
CA ILE A 429 39.47 16.72 -7.03
C ILE A 429 40.06 15.36 -7.40
N SER A 430 40.16 14.43 -6.45
CA SER A 430 40.69 13.08 -6.69
C SER A 430 39.83 12.30 -7.66
N LEU A 431 38.50 12.34 -7.47
CA LEU A 431 37.54 11.73 -8.38
C LEU A 431 37.71 12.29 -9.78
N CYS A 432 37.62 13.61 -9.94
CA CYS A 432 37.65 14.23 -11.25
C CYS A 432 39.01 14.13 -11.94
N ARG A 433 40.12 14.10 -11.19
CA ARG A 433 41.44 13.80 -11.75
C ARG A 433 41.50 12.38 -12.31
N SER A 434 40.90 11.41 -11.61
CA SER A 434 40.86 10.01 -12.05
C SER A 434 39.99 9.81 -13.29
N GLU A 435 38.87 10.53 -13.39
CA GLU A 435 37.95 10.43 -14.54
C GLU A 435 38.43 11.22 -15.76
N SER A 436 38.96 12.42 -15.56
CA SER A 436 39.35 13.31 -16.67
C SER A 436 40.74 13.00 -17.22
N GLY A 437 41.65 12.52 -16.37
CA GLY A 437 43.08 12.39 -16.64
C GLY A 437 43.84 13.73 -16.63
N GLU A 438 43.19 14.84 -16.29
CA GLU A 438 43.77 16.19 -16.32
C GLU A 438 44.37 16.59 -14.96
N ARG A 439 45.38 17.48 -14.95
CA ARG A 439 45.99 17.95 -13.70
C ARG A 439 45.11 19.02 -13.04
N ILE A 440 44.35 18.63 -12.02
CA ILE A 440 43.51 19.55 -11.24
C ILE A 440 44.25 20.07 -10.01
N SER A 441 44.23 21.39 -9.77
CA SER A 441 44.87 22.05 -8.62
C SER A 441 44.06 23.25 -8.10
N LEU A 442 44.23 23.60 -6.82
CA LEU A 442 43.60 24.79 -6.23
C LEU A 442 44.43 26.04 -6.59
N ARG A 443 43.78 27.05 -7.15
CA ARG A 443 44.38 28.35 -7.44
C ARG A 443 44.26 29.30 -6.26
N SER A 444 43.09 29.34 -5.63
CA SER A 444 42.80 30.20 -4.49
C SER A 444 41.72 29.57 -3.60
N GLY A 445 41.75 29.89 -2.30
CA GLY A 445 40.80 29.42 -1.28
C GLY A 445 40.36 30.59 -0.39
N TYR A 446 40.23 30.39 0.94
CA TYR A 446 39.95 31.52 1.85
C TYR A 446 40.95 32.66 1.62
N ARG A 447 40.47 33.91 1.61
CA ARG A 447 41.29 35.14 1.56
C ARG A 447 40.88 36.08 2.69
N SER A 448 41.83 36.52 3.51
CA SER A 448 41.53 37.49 4.58
C SER A 448 41.15 38.86 4.01
N TYR A 449 40.43 39.68 4.77
CA TYR A 449 40.13 41.06 4.38
C TYR A 449 41.40 41.87 4.07
N ALA A 450 42.46 41.71 4.88
CA ALA A 450 43.75 42.37 4.66
C ALA A 450 44.41 41.94 3.34
N THR A 451 44.39 40.62 3.06
CA THR A 451 44.88 40.07 1.78
C THR A 451 44.07 40.61 0.60
N GLN A 452 42.74 40.68 0.74
CA GLN A 452 41.85 41.20 -0.29
C GLN A 452 42.10 42.69 -0.55
N LYS A 453 42.39 43.49 0.48
CA LYS A 453 42.74 44.91 0.37
C LYS A 453 44.01 45.14 -0.45
N VAL A 454 45.05 44.35 -0.18
CA VAL A 454 46.31 44.40 -0.97
C VAL A 454 46.08 43.95 -2.40
N LEU A 455 45.34 42.85 -2.60
CA LEU A 455 45.06 42.30 -3.93
C LEU A 455 44.25 43.27 -4.79
N TYR A 456 43.19 43.85 -4.22
CA TYR A 456 42.33 44.82 -4.89
C TYR A 456 43.08 46.10 -5.24
N ALA A 457 43.96 46.59 -4.36
CA ALA A 457 44.82 47.75 -4.64
C ALA A 457 45.83 47.49 -5.76
N ASN A 458 46.36 46.26 -5.86
CA ASN A 458 47.39 45.90 -6.84
C ASN A 458 46.81 45.59 -8.24
N ILE A 459 45.64 44.95 -8.31
CA ILE A 459 45.03 44.51 -9.57
C ILE A 459 44.05 45.58 -10.12
N GLY A 460 43.49 46.40 -9.24
CA GLY A 460 42.59 47.51 -9.58
C GLY A 460 41.21 47.06 -10.07
N SER A 461 40.33 48.03 -10.34
CA SER A 461 38.94 47.83 -10.80
C SER A 461 38.81 47.33 -12.26
N LYS A 462 39.89 46.82 -12.86
CA LYS A 462 39.96 46.42 -14.28
C LYS A 462 39.84 44.91 -14.51
N GLY A 463 39.63 44.08 -13.49
CA GLY A 463 39.39 42.64 -13.70
C GLY A 463 39.09 41.87 -12.42
N THR A 464 38.13 40.95 -12.50
CA THR A 464 37.77 39.76 -11.67
C THR A 464 37.94 39.77 -10.13
N VAL A 465 38.45 40.84 -9.52
CA VAL A 465 38.76 40.94 -8.09
C VAL A 465 37.79 41.92 -7.46
N THR A 466 36.95 41.43 -6.54
CA THR A 466 35.97 42.26 -5.84
C THR A 466 36.60 43.12 -4.74
N PRO A 467 35.98 44.25 -4.36
CA PRO A 467 36.46 45.08 -3.26
C PRO A 467 36.62 44.30 -1.95
N PRO A 468 37.47 44.77 -1.02
CA PRO A 468 37.59 44.17 0.30
C PRO A 468 36.24 44.17 1.03
N GLY A 469 35.83 43.00 1.51
CA GLY A 469 34.52 42.77 2.14
C GLY A 469 33.48 42.18 1.18
N MET A 470 33.78 42.12 -0.12
CA MET A 470 32.84 41.69 -1.17
C MET A 470 33.27 40.41 -1.88
N SER A 471 34.33 39.73 -1.44
CA SER A 471 34.79 38.48 -2.07
C SER A 471 34.22 37.25 -1.39
N GLU A 472 33.66 36.30 -2.16
CA GLU A 472 33.23 35.00 -1.63
C GLU A 472 34.38 34.24 -0.97
N HIS A 473 35.61 34.45 -1.42
CA HIS A 473 36.80 33.90 -0.77
C HIS A 473 37.00 34.39 0.67
N GLN A 474 36.44 35.53 1.07
CA GLN A 474 36.49 36.00 2.46
C GLN A 474 35.56 35.23 3.39
N THR A 475 34.65 34.41 2.84
CA THR A 475 33.79 33.50 3.61
C THR A 475 34.45 32.15 3.87
N GLY A 476 35.55 31.83 3.16
CA GLY A 476 36.23 30.54 3.25
C GLY A 476 35.47 29.35 2.68
N LEU A 477 34.30 29.61 2.09
CA LEU A 477 33.46 28.61 1.45
C LEU A 477 33.69 28.51 -0.06
N ALA A 478 34.60 29.29 -0.64
CA ALA A 478 34.83 29.32 -2.09
C ALA A 478 36.27 28.96 -2.48
N ALA A 479 36.41 28.32 -3.63
CA ALA A 479 37.66 27.80 -4.18
C ALA A 479 37.73 28.03 -5.70
N ASP A 480 38.88 28.53 -6.16
CA ASP A 480 39.20 28.61 -7.60
C ASP A 480 39.99 27.39 -8.04
N ILE A 481 39.56 26.74 -9.12
CA ILE A 481 40.17 25.50 -9.61
C ILE A 481 40.92 25.75 -10.92
N ASN A 482 42.15 25.26 -10.95
CA ASN A 482 42.97 25.19 -12.16
C ASN A 482 42.92 23.78 -12.76
N VAL A 483 42.96 23.73 -14.09
CA VAL A 483 43.23 22.55 -14.90
C VAL A 483 44.50 22.83 -15.69
N ASP A 484 45.51 21.95 -15.58
CA ASP A 484 46.80 22.08 -16.27
C ASP A 484 47.46 23.45 -16.10
N ASN A 485 47.50 23.95 -14.86
CA ASN A 485 48.09 25.23 -14.44
C ASN A 485 47.44 26.50 -15.04
N ARG A 486 46.26 26.40 -15.64
CA ARG A 486 45.41 27.53 -16.02
C ARG A 486 44.06 27.43 -15.34
N PHE A 487 43.29 28.51 -15.33
CA PHE A 487 41.90 28.46 -14.90
C PHE A 487 41.14 27.35 -15.65
N MET A 488 40.33 26.60 -14.92
CA MET A 488 39.39 25.62 -15.47
C MET A 488 38.49 26.31 -16.51
N ARG A 489 38.24 25.64 -17.63
CA ARG A 489 37.40 26.12 -18.73
C ARG A 489 36.21 25.19 -18.93
N PRO A 490 35.14 25.66 -19.58
CA PRO A 490 33.94 24.85 -19.80
C PRO A 490 34.19 23.64 -20.70
N SER A 491 35.19 23.73 -21.56
CA SER A 491 35.64 22.68 -22.47
C SER A 491 36.44 21.56 -21.79
N ASP A 492 36.84 21.74 -20.53
CA ASP A 492 37.71 20.80 -19.83
C ASP A 492 36.92 19.58 -19.35
N ARG A 493 37.53 18.40 -19.41
CA ARG A 493 36.88 17.17 -18.91
C ARG A 493 36.71 17.22 -17.40
N ALA A 494 37.65 17.85 -16.70
CA ALA A 494 37.58 18.12 -15.27
C ALA A 494 36.41 19.05 -14.94
N TYR A 495 36.13 20.06 -15.77
CA TYR A 495 34.95 20.91 -15.56
C TYR A 495 33.66 20.10 -15.69
N GLN A 496 33.56 19.26 -16.72
CA GLN A 496 32.41 18.36 -16.89
C GLN A 496 32.24 17.45 -15.67
N CYS A 497 33.31 16.83 -15.18
CA CYS A 497 33.23 16.00 -13.96
C CYS A 497 32.78 16.81 -12.73
N PHE A 498 33.31 18.03 -12.55
CA PHE A 498 32.88 18.90 -11.45
C PHE A 498 31.40 19.24 -11.56
N GLU A 499 30.90 19.61 -12.73
CA GLU A 499 29.48 19.88 -12.96
C GLU A 499 28.60 18.65 -12.69
N GLU A 500 29.11 17.45 -12.98
CA GLU A 500 28.42 16.18 -12.73
C GLU A 500 28.47 15.70 -11.27
N ASN A 501 29.48 16.10 -10.48
CA ASN A 501 29.75 15.48 -9.17
C ASN A 501 29.86 16.44 -7.99
N ALA A 502 30.16 17.73 -8.19
CA ALA A 502 30.47 18.68 -7.13
C ALA A 502 29.38 18.75 -6.04
N TYR A 503 28.11 18.66 -6.44
CA TYR A 503 26.97 18.71 -5.52
C TYR A 503 26.99 17.59 -4.47
N ARG A 504 27.51 16.40 -4.83
CA ARG A 504 27.65 15.25 -3.93
C ARG A 504 28.64 15.53 -2.79
N PHE A 505 29.57 16.45 -3.05
CA PHE A 505 30.58 16.90 -2.10
C PHE A 505 30.21 18.25 -1.45
N GLY A 506 29.00 18.75 -1.70
CA GLY A 506 28.48 20.00 -1.12
C GLY A 506 28.89 21.27 -1.86
N PHE A 507 29.41 21.16 -3.08
CA PHE A 507 29.84 22.29 -3.90
C PHE A 507 28.85 22.61 -5.02
N ILE A 508 28.72 23.89 -5.33
CA ILE A 508 27.97 24.43 -6.46
C ILE A 508 28.87 25.40 -7.25
N LEU A 509 28.59 25.57 -8.54
CA LEU A 509 29.26 26.58 -9.36
C LEU A 509 28.72 27.96 -8.97
N SER A 510 29.59 28.84 -8.47
CA SER A 510 29.14 30.14 -7.93
C SER A 510 28.77 31.15 -9.01
N TYR A 511 29.49 31.12 -10.13
CA TYR A 511 29.25 32.03 -11.25
C TYR A 511 29.06 31.23 -12.54
N PRO A 512 27.85 30.66 -12.77
CA PRO A 512 27.52 30.00 -14.03
C PRO A 512 27.38 31.00 -15.20
N PRO A 513 27.33 30.52 -16.46
CA PRO A 513 27.07 31.37 -17.62
C PRO A 513 25.80 32.18 -17.43
N GLY A 514 25.79 33.45 -17.81
CA GLY A 514 24.61 34.32 -17.70
C GLY A 514 24.33 34.87 -16.29
N ASN A 515 25.17 34.57 -15.30
CA ASN A 515 25.20 35.35 -14.06
C ASN A 515 25.51 36.82 -14.40
N ASN A 516 25.10 37.79 -13.59
CA ASN A 516 25.49 39.20 -13.75
C ASN A 516 25.83 39.86 -12.41
N TYR A 517 26.02 39.04 -11.37
CA TYR A 517 26.30 39.45 -10.01
C TYR A 517 27.65 40.17 -9.88
N LEU A 518 28.62 39.83 -10.73
CA LEU A 518 29.88 40.55 -10.86
C LEU A 518 29.80 41.61 -11.97
N PRO A 519 30.33 42.82 -11.76
CA PRO A 519 30.41 43.84 -12.81
C PRO A 519 31.47 43.43 -13.87
N GLY A 520 31.04 43.11 -15.10
CA GLY A 520 31.92 42.76 -16.21
C GLY A 520 31.16 42.29 -17.47
N GLU A 521 31.82 42.30 -18.63
CA GLU A 521 31.23 41.88 -19.93
C GLU A 521 30.99 40.36 -20.02
N ASP A 522 31.71 39.54 -19.24
CA ASP A 522 31.47 38.10 -19.08
C ASP A 522 31.84 37.64 -17.64
N PRO A 523 30.86 37.49 -16.73
CA PRO A 523 31.09 37.10 -15.35
C PRO A 523 31.06 35.58 -15.14
N TYR A 524 31.12 34.77 -16.21
CA TYR A 524 31.18 33.32 -16.09
C TYR A 524 32.55 32.87 -15.57
N GLU A 525 32.56 32.20 -14.42
CA GLU A 525 33.78 31.66 -13.81
C GLU A 525 33.67 30.14 -13.65
N PRO A 526 33.94 29.34 -14.70
CA PRO A 526 33.90 27.87 -14.64
C PRO A 526 34.85 27.26 -13.60
N TRP A 527 35.81 28.05 -13.13
CA TRP A 527 36.77 27.67 -12.09
C TRP A 527 36.27 27.92 -10.66
N HIS A 528 35.21 28.69 -10.44
CA HIS A 528 34.87 29.21 -9.11
C HIS A 528 33.73 28.40 -8.45
N TRP A 529 34.09 27.58 -7.45
CA TRP A 529 33.18 26.64 -6.80
C TRP A 529 32.98 27.01 -5.33
N ARG A 530 31.72 27.06 -4.90
CA ARG A 530 31.31 27.40 -3.53
C ARG A 530 30.70 26.22 -2.82
N TYR A 531 31.09 26.03 -1.57
CA TYR A 531 30.49 25.08 -0.67
C TYR A 531 29.26 25.68 0.00
N VAL A 532 28.18 24.91 -0.02
CA VAL A 532 26.90 25.27 0.60
C VAL A 532 26.38 24.15 1.51
N GLY A 533 27.16 23.07 1.68
CA GLY A 533 26.74 21.84 2.34
C GLY A 533 26.09 20.85 1.36
N VAL A 534 26.20 19.55 1.65
CA VAL A 534 25.72 18.48 0.76
C VAL A 534 24.21 18.60 0.50
N SER A 535 23.41 18.75 1.56
CA SER A 535 21.95 18.83 1.45
C SER A 535 21.51 20.03 0.60
N THR A 536 22.12 21.20 0.82
CA THR A 536 21.82 22.41 0.05
C THR A 536 22.26 22.28 -1.41
N ALA A 537 23.44 21.70 -1.67
CA ALA A 537 23.94 21.51 -3.03
C ALA A 537 23.10 20.48 -3.80
N GLN A 538 22.58 19.45 -3.13
CA GLN A 538 21.62 18.50 -3.69
C GLN A 538 20.30 19.17 -4.06
N LEU A 539 19.73 19.97 -3.15
CA LEU A 539 18.52 20.75 -3.43
C LEU A 539 18.74 21.72 -4.62
N TYR A 540 19.90 22.37 -4.69
CA TYR A 540 20.26 23.24 -5.81
C TYR A 540 20.35 22.45 -7.13
N ARG A 541 20.92 21.24 -7.10
CA ARG A 541 20.94 20.34 -8.26
C ARG A 541 19.52 19.94 -8.64
N GLU A 542 18.65 19.62 -7.68
CA GLU A 542 17.23 19.19 -7.82
C GLU A 542 16.32 20.23 -8.44
N ALA A 543 16.41 21.48 -8.01
CA ALA A 543 15.69 22.59 -8.64
C ALA A 543 16.10 22.80 -10.12
N GLY A 544 17.18 22.15 -10.55
CA GLY A 544 17.86 22.38 -11.83
C GLY A 544 18.92 23.45 -11.59
N PRO A 545 20.14 23.35 -12.16
CA PRO A 545 21.16 24.37 -11.97
C PRO A 545 20.64 25.71 -12.54
N HIS A 546 19.99 26.50 -11.69
CA HIS A 546 19.53 27.84 -12.02
C HIS A 546 20.76 28.70 -12.21
N GLN A 547 20.77 29.58 -13.21
CA GLN A 547 21.92 30.47 -13.47
C GLN A 547 22.21 31.49 -12.35
N LYS A 548 21.53 31.37 -11.20
CA LYS A 548 21.56 32.29 -10.07
C LYS A 548 21.58 31.54 -8.74
N PRO A 549 22.73 30.91 -8.37
CA PRO A 549 22.93 30.28 -7.07
C PRO A 549 22.46 31.13 -5.88
N GLN A 550 22.63 32.45 -5.97
CA GLN A 550 22.29 33.38 -4.90
C GLN A 550 20.76 33.53 -4.71
N GLU A 551 19.96 33.50 -5.78
CA GLU A 551 18.49 33.52 -5.69
C GLU A 551 17.96 32.22 -5.09
N PHE A 552 18.55 31.09 -5.50
CA PHE A 552 18.22 29.79 -4.91
C PHE A 552 18.50 29.77 -3.40
N LEU A 553 19.68 30.23 -2.98
CA LEU A 553 20.05 30.27 -1.57
C LEU A 553 19.12 31.18 -0.76
N ALA A 554 18.59 32.26 -1.35
CA ALA A 554 17.59 33.12 -0.72
C ALA A 554 16.20 32.45 -0.62
N ALA A 555 15.82 31.64 -1.60
CA ALA A 555 14.56 30.89 -1.63
C ALA A 555 14.66 29.51 -0.95
N LEU A 556 15.82 29.18 -0.34
CA LEU A 556 16.09 27.87 0.24
C LEU A 556 15.01 27.36 1.21
N PRO A 557 14.41 28.19 2.09
CA PRO A 557 13.31 27.73 2.95
C PRO A 557 12.11 27.18 2.15
N CYS A 558 11.72 27.83 1.05
CA CYS A 558 10.65 27.36 0.16
C CYS A 558 11.01 26.01 -0.49
N TYR A 559 12.27 25.86 -0.93
CA TYR A 559 12.74 24.60 -1.49
C TYR A 559 12.79 23.46 -0.46
N GLN A 560 13.11 23.77 0.80
CA GLN A 560 13.06 22.79 1.89
C GLN A 560 11.61 22.34 2.16
N GLU A 561 10.64 23.25 2.14
CA GLU A 561 9.20 22.92 2.28
C GLU A 561 8.70 22.06 1.10
N ARG A 562 9.17 22.34 -0.12
CA ARG A 562 8.85 21.54 -1.31
C ARG A 562 9.45 20.15 -1.25
N ALA A 563 10.70 20.04 -0.81
CA ALA A 563 11.36 18.75 -0.61
C ALA A 563 10.63 17.92 0.47
N ALA A 564 10.18 18.56 1.56
CA ALA A 564 9.39 17.91 2.60
C ALA A 564 8.01 17.43 2.11
N SER A 565 7.42 18.11 1.12
CA SER A 565 6.12 17.76 0.52
C SER A 565 6.22 16.87 -0.72
N GLY A 566 7.43 16.62 -1.25
CA GLY A 566 7.66 15.79 -2.42
C GLY A 566 7.21 16.41 -3.75
N VAL A 567 7.09 17.75 -3.82
CA VAL A 567 6.54 18.46 -4.98
C VAL A 567 7.61 19.30 -5.65
N PHE A 568 8.10 18.88 -6.82
CA PHE A 568 9.04 19.63 -7.67
C PHE A 568 8.38 20.05 -8.99
N PRO A 569 8.81 21.16 -9.62
CA PRO A 569 8.15 21.68 -10.82
C PRO A 569 8.50 20.76 -12.00
N ALA A 570 7.54 20.56 -12.89
CA ALA A 570 7.78 19.81 -14.13
C ALA A 570 8.61 20.65 -15.12
N ILE A 571 9.22 19.98 -16.11
CA ILE A 571 10.01 20.64 -17.14
C ILE A 571 9.14 21.68 -17.87
N GLY A 572 9.52 22.95 -17.78
CA GLY A 572 8.84 24.07 -18.45
C GLY A 572 7.82 24.83 -17.58
N GLU A 573 7.64 24.45 -16.31
CA GLU A 573 6.82 25.21 -15.36
C GLU A 573 7.62 26.34 -14.69
N ASP A 574 6.95 27.45 -14.43
CA ASP A 574 7.54 28.57 -13.69
C ASP A 574 7.78 28.19 -12.21
N ASP A 575 8.99 28.43 -11.72
CA ASP A 575 9.33 28.08 -10.34
C ASP A 575 8.73 29.09 -9.35
N ILE A 576 7.71 28.65 -8.62
CA ILE A 576 7.00 29.43 -7.61
C ILE A 576 7.91 29.95 -6.48
N CYS A 577 8.99 29.23 -6.15
CA CYS A 577 9.95 29.68 -5.13
C CYS A 577 10.80 30.86 -5.63
N LEU A 578 10.91 31.03 -6.95
CA LEU A 578 11.65 32.13 -7.59
C LEU A 578 10.73 33.23 -8.10
N SER A 579 9.45 32.93 -8.36
CA SER A 579 8.46 33.91 -8.87
C SER A 579 7.89 34.82 -7.76
N ALA A 580 7.99 34.40 -6.50
CA ALA A 580 7.56 35.19 -5.35
C ALA A 580 8.57 36.30 -4.97
N LYS A 581 8.78 37.25 -5.88
CA LYS A 581 9.06 38.65 -5.49
C LYS A 581 7.82 39.49 -5.76
N SER A 582 6.77 39.21 -5.00
CA SER A 582 5.71 40.19 -4.75
C SER A 582 6.11 41.02 -3.54
N GLU A 583 6.25 42.32 -3.78
CA GLU A 583 6.49 43.41 -2.84
C GLU A 583 6.09 43.11 -1.38
N THR A 584 7.07 42.81 -0.53
CA THR A 584 6.95 43.28 0.85
C THR A 584 7.27 44.75 0.83
N LYS A 585 6.24 45.59 0.59
CA LYS A 585 6.26 46.96 1.08
C LYS A 585 6.45 46.87 2.58
N VAL A 586 7.70 47.01 3.03
CA VAL A 586 7.95 47.47 4.39
C VAL A 586 7.31 48.85 4.44
N ALA A 587 6.13 48.91 5.05
CA ALA A 587 5.46 50.16 5.35
C ALA A 587 6.47 51.01 6.12
N ALA A 588 6.95 52.04 5.45
CA ALA A 588 7.57 53.19 6.09
C ALA A 588 6.48 53.83 6.97
N ASN A 589 6.38 53.35 8.20
CA ASN A 589 6.07 54.23 9.31
C ASN A 589 7.42 54.65 9.87
N GLU A 590 7.93 55.76 9.36
CA GLU A 590 8.82 56.60 10.14
C GLU A 590 8.12 56.95 11.46
N PRO A 591 8.92 57.16 12.52
CA PRO A 591 9.12 58.55 12.86
C PRO A 591 10.60 58.90 12.83
N GLU A 592 10.94 59.86 11.97
CA GLU A 592 11.77 61.02 12.27
C GLU A 592 12.85 60.82 13.37
N ARG A 593 14.13 60.73 12.95
CA ARG A 593 15.11 61.76 13.31
C ARG A 593 16.39 61.68 12.49
N ALA A 594 16.68 62.81 11.82
CA ALA A 594 17.91 63.10 11.13
C ALA A 594 19.15 63.09 12.03
N GLN A 595 20.29 62.75 11.42
CA GLN A 595 21.66 62.88 11.95
C GLN A 595 21.98 64.33 12.37
N PRO A 596 22.98 64.52 13.27
CA PRO A 596 23.26 65.81 13.88
C PRO A 596 24.11 66.71 12.97
N ALA A 597 23.70 67.97 12.86
CA ALA A 597 24.58 69.10 12.61
C ALA A 597 24.09 70.33 13.41
N SER A 598 25.01 70.91 14.17
CA SER A 598 25.01 72.25 14.79
C SER A 598 24.23 73.32 13.98
N VAL A 599 23.44 74.26 14.52
CA VAL A 599 23.66 75.30 15.57
C VAL A 599 22.29 75.93 15.90
N GLU A 600 22.03 76.29 17.18
CA GLU A 600 20.93 77.15 17.73
C GLU A 600 19.47 76.66 17.47
N GLU A 601 18.52 76.58 18.40
CA GLU A 601 18.13 77.48 19.50
C GLU A 601 17.14 76.73 20.45
N ASN A 602 17.14 77.09 21.74
CA ASN A 602 16.13 76.82 22.79
C ASN A 602 15.89 75.41 23.38
N THR A 603 16.72 75.09 24.38
CA THR A 603 16.36 74.77 25.79
C THR A 603 15.17 73.84 26.12
N ALA A 604 15.55 72.65 26.61
CA ALA A 604 15.40 72.20 28.02
C ALA A 604 14.18 71.36 28.48
N ARG A 605 14.52 70.21 29.12
CA ARG A 605 13.95 69.64 30.38
C ARG A 605 12.55 68.97 30.28
N ILE A 606 12.15 67.90 30.99
CA ILE A 606 12.69 66.97 32.01
C ILE A 606 11.56 65.95 32.37
N LEU A 607 11.92 64.71 32.75
CA LEU A 607 11.29 63.77 33.71
C LEU A 607 9.84 63.20 33.55
N ASN A 608 9.79 61.86 33.53
CA ASN A 608 9.08 60.91 34.43
C ASN A 608 7.57 61.03 34.78
N LYS A 609 6.89 59.87 34.61
CA LYS A 609 5.83 59.21 35.44
C LYS A 609 4.49 58.88 34.72
N THR A 610 4.14 57.60 34.83
CA THR A 610 2.81 56.95 34.79
C THR A 610 1.76 57.61 35.69
N PRO A 611 0.47 57.17 35.73
CA PRO A 611 -0.37 56.49 34.72
C PRO A 611 -1.82 57.07 34.61
N ALA A 612 -2.58 56.57 33.63
CA ALA A 612 -4.03 56.32 33.60
C ALA A 612 -5.02 57.23 34.37
N ALA A 613 -5.97 57.84 33.64
CA ALA A 613 -7.40 57.85 34.00
C ALA A 613 -8.31 58.45 32.88
N ARG A 614 -9.41 57.72 32.61
CA ARG A 614 -10.77 58.20 32.23
C ARG A 614 -11.00 58.94 30.89
N SER A 615 -11.57 58.21 29.92
CA SER A 615 -12.97 58.30 29.41
C SER A 615 -13.78 59.60 29.66
N PRO A 616 -14.85 59.91 28.89
CA PRO A 616 -15.10 59.74 27.44
C PRO A 616 -15.70 61.01 26.79
N ARG A 617 -15.71 61.07 25.45
CA ARG A 617 -16.93 61.29 24.66
C ARG A 617 -16.70 60.91 23.21
#